data_AF-A0A7C1RL37-F1
#
_entry.id   AF-A0A7C1RL37-F1
#
_cell.length_a   1.000
_cell.length_b   1.000
_cell.length_c   1.000
_cell.angle_alpha   90.00
_cell.angle_beta   90.00
_cell.angle_gamma   90.00
#
_symmetry.space_group_name_H-M   'P 1'
#
loop_
_entity.id
_entity.type
_entity.pdbx_description
1 polymer ?
#
loop_
_entity_poly.entity_id
_entity_poly.type
_entity_poly.pdbx_seq_one_letter_code
_entity_poly.pdbx_strand_id
1 'polypeptide(L)'
;AEGVRVMADKFGVDPELAAHVKGLEIPMHDPRAFAGQALSYMTGCVGADHNKCDWYGAELGNVEHSKLRIKPSKGRYNIKGSERGIAKLQDLRAIDDSAVNCNMVKVPLEDVVGYINAATGFNYDSKSLMEVGERINNLKRLISCNLGITRKDDKIPEHNKKVLSSGRITGVKLDLEDNLKTYYKRRGWDWETGRPTEEKLKELRIL
;
A
#
# COMPACT_ATOMS: atom_id res chain seq x y z
N ALA A 1 -2.48 7.89 25.14
CA ALA A 1 -2.66 6.43 25.15
C ALA A 1 -3.50 5.97 23.95
N GLU A 2 -4.65 6.61 23.69
CA GLU A 2 -5.61 6.21 22.62
C GLU A 2 -5.22 6.55 21.15
N GLY A 3 -3.97 6.90 20.87
CA GLY A 3 -3.51 7.28 19.52
C GLY A 3 -3.87 8.71 19.09
N VAL A 4 -3.25 9.18 17.98
CA VAL A 4 -3.30 10.59 17.56
C VAL A 4 -4.66 11.02 17.02
N ARG A 5 -5.42 10.09 16.41
CA ARG A 5 -6.78 10.36 15.92
C ARG A 5 -7.72 10.74 17.06
N VAL A 6 -7.77 9.91 18.10
CA VAL A 6 -8.63 10.12 19.27
C VAL A 6 -8.14 11.31 20.09
N MET A 7 -6.82 11.49 20.17
CA MET A 7 -6.23 12.66 20.82
C MET A 7 -6.67 13.97 20.17
N ALA A 8 -6.64 14.08 18.84
CA ALA A 8 -7.03 15.29 18.13
C ALA A 8 -8.50 15.64 18.38
N ASP A 9 -9.39 14.65 18.25
CA ASP A 9 -10.82 14.81 18.53
C ASP A 9 -11.08 15.28 19.97
N LYS A 10 -10.50 14.59 20.96
CA LYS A 10 -10.69 14.90 22.39
C LYS A 10 -10.22 16.30 22.77
N PHE A 11 -9.17 16.81 22.12
CA PHE A 11 -8.62 18.13 22.41
C PHE A 11 -9.13 19.23 21.47
N GLY A 12 -10.09 18.93 20.58
CA GLY A 12 -10.63 19.91 19.63
C GLY A 12 -9.59 20.44 18.64
N VAL A 13 -8.58 19.64 18.32
CA VAL A 13 -7.55 19.95 17.32
C VAL A 13 -8.10 19.60 15.95
N ASP A 14 -7.78 20.42 14.94
CA ASP A 14 -8.08 20.11 13.55
C ASP A 14 -7.62 18.67 13.19
N PRO A 15 -8.55 17.77 12.80
CA PRO A 15 -8.20 16.39 12.46
C PRO A 15 -7.13 16.27 11.37
N GLU A 16 -7.02 17.26 10.48
CA GLU A 16 -6.02 17.27 9.41
C GLU A 16 -4.59 17.54 9.90
N LEU A 17 -4.41 17.91 11.17
CA LEU A 17 -3.11 17.97 11.86
C LEU A 17 -2.69 16.63 12.47
N ALA A 18 -3.60 15.67 12.61
CA ALA A 18 -3.29 14.35 13.14
C ALA A 18 -2.66 13.47 12.05
N ALA A 19 -1.36 13.19 12.16
CA ALA A 19 -0.59 12.44 11.17
C ALA A 19 -0.91 10.94 11.21
N HIS A 20 -2.07 10.55 10.67
CA HIS A 20 -2.51 9.17 10.56
C HIS A 20 -3.21 8.88 9.23
N VAL A 21 -3.31 7.61 8.85
CA VAL A 21 -4.25 7.15 7.82
C VAL A 21 -5.12 6.05 8.42
N LYS A 22 -6.45 6.20 8.33
CA LYS A 22 -7.46 5.30 8.94
C LYS A 22 -7.28 5.06 10.46
N GLY A 23 -6.61 5.98 11.15
CA GLY A 23 -6.36 5.94 12.58
C GLY A 23 -5.01 5.37 12.99
N LEU A 24 -4.22 4.80 12.06
CA LEU A 24 -2.85 4.37 12.32
C LEU A 24 -1.86 5.49 11.97
N GLU A 25 -0.97 5.82 12.89
CA GLU A 25 0.03 6.87 12.75
C GLU A 25 0.93 6.65 11.52
N ILE A 26 1.26 7.75 10.84
CA ILE A 26 2.22 7.71 9.74
C ILE A 26 3.62 7.39 10.30
N PRO A 27 4.35 6.41 9.74
CA PRO A 27 5.66 6.00 10.23
C PRO A 27 6.75 7.01 9.81
N MET A 28 8.02 6.71 10.13
CA MET A 28 9.18 7.60 9.92
C MET A 28 9.62 7.78 8.44
N HIS A 29 8.67 7.80 7.49
CA HIS A 29 8.92 8.13 6.09
C HIS A 29 7.92 9.20 5.63
N ASP A 30 8.44 10.39 5.35
CA ASP A 30 7.60 11.51 4.93
C ASP A 30 6.93 11.21 3.57
N PRO A 31 5.59 11.21 3.48
CA PRO A 31 4.88 10.91 2.23
C PRO A 31 5.21 11.90 1.10
N ARG A 32 5.65 13.12 1.43
CA ARG A 32 6.08 14.13 0.43
C ARG A 32 7.42 13.78 -0.19
N ALA A 33 8.26 13.00 0.50
CA ALA A 33 9.56 12.58 -0.02
C ALA A 33 9.45 11.40 -1.01
N PHE A 34 8.37 10.62 -0.92
CA PHE A 34 8.14 9.43 -1.75
C PHE A 34 6.65 9.30 -2.07
N ALA A 35 6.23 9.82 -3.21
CA ALA A 35 4.83 9.80 -3.66
C ALA A 35 4.23 8.38 -3.73
N GLY A 36 5.03 7.37 -4.08
CA GLY A 36 4.58 5.98 -4.11
C GLY A 36 4.36 5.40 -2.71
N GLN A 37 5.15 5.83 -1.73
CA GLN A 37 4.92 5.48 -0.33
C GLN A 37 3.64 6.14 0.20
N ALA A 38 3.37 7.38 -0.19
CA ALA A 38 2.13 8.05 0.14
C ALA A 38 0.91 7.29 -0.43
N LEU A 39 0.96 6.85 -1.69
CA LEU A 39 -0.10 6.02 -2.29
C LEU A 39 -0.27 4.69 -1.53
N SER A 40 0.84 4.08 -1.08
CA SER A 40 0.79 2.88 -0.23
C SER A 40 0.06 3.16 1.09
N TYR A 41 0.39 4.25 1.78
CA TYR A 41 -0.29 4.62 3.02
C TYR A 41 -1.78 4.90 2.80
N MET A 42 -2.14 5.64 1.75
CA MET A 42 -3.53 5.92 1.39
C MET A 42 -4.32 4.63 1.21
N THR A 43 -3.76 3.63 0.53
CA THR A 43 -4.48 2.41 0.14
C THR A 43 -4.32 1.23 1.11
N GLY A 44 -3.49 1.37 2.14
CA GLY A 44 -3.29 0.36 3.18
C GLY A 44 -4.59 0.05 3.93
N CYS A 45 -4.96 -1.23 3.99
CA CYS A 45 -6.18 -1.68 4.69
C CYS A 45 -6.10 -1.49 6.21
N VAL A 46 -4.88 -1.50 6.77
CA VAL A 46 -4.62 -1.28 8.21
C VAL A 46 -4.32 0.18 8.55
N GLY A 47 -4.23 1.07 7.55
CA GLY A 47 -3.75 2.44 7.68
C GLY A 47 -2.31 2.63 7.19
N ALA A 48 -1.62 3.66 7.69
CA ALA A 48 -0.27 4.02 7.25
C ALA A 48 0.78 3.05 7.81
N ASP A 49 1.07 1.96 7.10
CA ASP A 49 2.10 1.00 7.47
C ASP A 49 3.07 0.75 6.31
N HIS A 50 4.36 0.98 6.55
CA HIS A 50 5.40 0.77 5.55
C HIS A 50 5.78 -0.71 5.41
N ASN A 51 5.47 -1.56 6.39
CA ASN A 51 5.73 -3.00 6.29
C ASN A 51 4.77 -3.68 5.31
N LYS A 52 3.56 -3.13 5.13
CA LYS A 52 2.59 -3.65 4.15
C LYS A 52 2.90 -3.24 2.73
N CYS A 53 3.71 -2.20 2.54
CA CYS A 53 4.41 -1.91 1.30
C CYS A 53 5.44 -0.79 1.53
N ASP A 54 6.69 -1.18 1.38
CA ASP A 54 7.91 -0.42 1.62
C ASP A 54 8.41 0.18 0.30
N TRP A 55 7.53 0.88 -0.42
CA TRP A 55 7.85 1.48 -1.71
C TRP A 55 9.02 2.47 -1.64
N TYR A 56 9.25 3.12 -0.50
CA TYR A 56 10.46 3.92 -0.28
C TYR A 56 11.74 3.10 -0.51
N GLY A 57 11.74 1.81 -0.17
CA GLY A 57 12.83 0.87 -0.43
C GLY A 57 13.02 0.63 -1.93
N ALA A 58 11.93 0.51 -2.69
CA ALA A 58 12.00 0.40 -4.14
C ALA A 58 12.55 1.67 -4.80
N GLU A 59 12.15 2.85 -4.32
CA GLU A 59 12.67 4.15 -4.80
C GLU A 59 14.16 4.35 -4.51
N LEU A 60 14.66 3.79 -3.42
CA LEU A 60 16.08 3.84 -3.05
C LEU A 60 16.92 2.72 -3.69
N GLY A 61 16.31 1.84 -4.49
CA GLY A 61 17.00 0.69 -5.09
C GLY A 61 17.29 -0.44 -4.10
N ASN A 62 16.73 -0.38 -2.89
CA ASN A 62 16.90 -1.41 -1.87
C ASN A 62 15.98 -2.62 -2.09
N VAL A 63 14.87 -2.46 -2.81
CA VAL A 63 13.89 -3.51 -3.09
C VAL A 63 13.60 -3.50 -4.59
N GLU A 64 14.04 -4.54 -5.30
CA GLU A 64 13.84 -4.63 -6.74
C GLU A 64 13.32 -6.00 -7.14
N HIS A 65 12.17 -6.02 -7.80
CA HIS A 65 11.63 -7.18 -8.51
C HIS A 65 11.18 -6.73 -9.89
N SER A 66 12.12 -6.66 -10.84
CA SER A 66 11.90 -6.13 -12.18
C SER A 66 10.76 -6.82 -12.94
N LYS A 67 10.62 -8.15 -12.80
CA LYS A 67 9.51 -8.95 -13.35
C LYS A 67 8.14 -8.52 -12.83
N LEU A 68 8.06 -8.05 -11.58
CA LEU A 68 6.84 -7.52 -10.97
C LEU A 68 6.65 -6.02 -11.20
N ARG A 69 7.58 -5.37 -11.90
CA ARG A 69 7.67 -3.90 -12.06
C ARG A 69 7.83 -3.16 -10.73
N ILE A 70 8.42 -3.82 -9.73
CA ILE A 70 8.83 -3.20 -8.47
C ILE A 70 10.25 -2.70 -8.70
N LYS A 71 10.38 -1.40 -8.98
CA LYS A 71 11.62 -0.71 -9.31
C LYS A 71 11.43 0.80 -9.09
N PRO A 72 12.51 1.59 -9.01
CA PRO A 72 12.40 3.05 -8.90
C PRO A 72 11.45 3.64 -9.96
N SER A 73 10.66 4.64 -9.57
CA SER A 73 9.83 5.39 -10.51
C SER A 73 10.70 6.32 -11.38
N LYS A 74 10.06 7.07 -12.28
CA LYS A 74 10.77 8.11 -13.07
C LYS A 74 11.32 9.25 -12.19
N GLY A 75 10.87 9.32 -10.95
CA GLY A 75 11.38 10.17 -9.91
C GLY A 75 10.45 10.07 -8.70
N ARG A 76 11.01 10.22 -7.49
CA ARG A 76 10.30 9.98 -6.22
C ARG A 76 8.97 10.72 -6.03
N TYR A 77 8.72 11.76 -6.83
CA TYR A 77 7.50 12.57 -6.81
C TYR A 77 6.55 12.30 -7.99
N ASN A 78 7.01 11.61 -9.05
CA ASN A 78 6.23 11.25 -10.23
C ASN A 78 6.19 9.73 -10.41
N ILE A 79 5.13 9.13 -9.88
CA ILE A 79 4.94 7.68 -9.86
C ILE A 79 4.03 7.17 -10.99
N LYS A 80 3.77 7.97 -12.03
CA LYS A 80 2.92 7.54 -13.14
C LYS A 80 3.49 6.28 -13.80
N GLY A 81 2.74 5.18 -13.73
CA GLY A 81 3.13 3.87 -14.23
C GLY A 81 3.70 2.92 -13.17
N SER A 82 3.96 3.40 -11.95
CA SER A 82 4.45 2.60 -10.82
C SER A 82 3.32 2.00 -9.98
N GLU A 83 2.07 2.37 -10.20
CA GLU A 83 0.91 1.93 -9.40
C GLU A 83 0.74 0.41 -9.40
N ARG A 84 1.04 -0.23 -10.54
CA ARG A 84 1.07 -1.70 -10.65
C ARG A 84 2.18 -2.31 -9.79
N GLY A 85 3.36 -1.71 -9.76
CA GLY A 85 4.47 -2.16 -8.92
C GLY A 85 4.11 -2.02 -7.45
N ILE A 86 3.50 -0.89 -7.05
CA ILE A 86 3.05 -0.64 -5.67
C ILE A 86 2.02 -1.70 -5.24
N ALA A 87 1.02 -1.99 -6.07
CA ALA A 87 0.05 -3.05 -5.80
C ALA A 87 0.71 -4.44 -5.68
N LYS A 88 1.67 -4.75 -6.56
CA LYS A 88 2.40 -6.03 -6.50
C LYS A 88 3.34 -6.14 -5.32
N LEU A 89 3.93 -5.04 -4.84
CA LEU A 89 4.72 -5.04 -3.61
C LEU A 89 3.83 -5.32 -2.39
N GLN A 90 2.63 -4.74 -2.32
CA GLN A 90 1.65 -5.11 -1.29
C GLN A 90 1.23 -6.58 -1.36
N ASP A 91 1.10 -7.15 -2.57
CA ASP A 91 0.78 -8.57 -2.74
C ASP A 91 1.92 -9.47 -2.25
N LEU A 92 3.16 -9.10 -2.57
CA LEU A 92 4.35 -9.80 -2.08
C LEU A 92 4.45 -9.74 -0.57
N ARG A 93 4.24 -8.56 0.03
CA ARG A 93 4.24 -8.41 1.50
C ARG A 93 3.11 -9.18 2.18
N ALA A 94 1.96 -9.34 1.53
CA ALA A 94 0.89 -10.19 2.05
C ALA A 94 1.26 -11.69 2.05
N ILE A 95 2.05 -12.14 1.06
CA ILE A 95 2.63 -13.49 1.04
C ILE A 95 3.65 -13.62 2.17
N ASP A 96 4.56 -12.65 2.31
CA ASP A 96 5.56 -12.63 3.38
C ASP A 96 4.90 -12.70 4.77
N ASP A 97 3.89 -11.87 5.03
CA ASP A 97 3.12 -11.90 6.28
C ASP A 97 2.50 -13.29 6.53
N SER A 98 1.99 -13.95 5.49
CA SER A 98 1.27 -15.23 5.62
C SER A 98 2.21 -16.42 5.81
N ALA A 99 3.38 -16.38 5.16
CA ALA A 99 4.44 -17.38 5.33
C ALA A 99 5.33 -17.10 6.54
N VAL A 100 5.11 -15.99 7.26
CA VAL A 100 5.91 -15.52 8.40
C VAL A 100 7.36 -15.25 7.98
N ASN A 101 7.54 -14.69 6.80
CA ASN A 101 8.85 -14.28 6.29
C ASN A 101 9.21 -12.89 6.82
N CYS A 102 10.47 -12.75 7.23
CA CYS A 102 11.01 -11.43 7.50
C CYS A 102 11.20 -10.66 6.18
N ASN A 103 10.46 -9.57 6.00
CA ASN A 103 10.51 -8.72 4.81
C ASN A 103 11.86 -7.99 4.62
N MET A 104 12.76 -8.00 5.62
CA MET A 104 14.11 -7.42 5.53
C MET A 104 15.11 -8.30 4.78
N VAL A 105 14.89 -9.61 4.70
CA VAL A 105 15.83 -10.56 4.07
C VAL A 105 15.78 -10.48 2.53
N LYS A 106 14.72 -9.89 1.96
CA LYS A 106 14.56 -9.61 0.52
C LYS A 106 14.84 -10.82 -0.37
N VAL A 107 14.12 -11.89 -0.09
CA VAL A 107 14.28 -13.15 -0.81
C VAL A 107 13.72 -13.03 -2.23
N PRO A 108 14.42 -13.53 -3.28
CA PRO A 108 13.87 -13.64 -4.63
C PRO A 108 12.54 -14.39 -4.65
N LEU A 109 11.58 -13.96 -5.48
CA LEU A 109 10.26 -14.60 -5.53
C LEU A 109 10.33 -16.08 -5.89
N GLU A 110 11.28 -16.46 -6.73
CA GLU A 110 11.52 -17.84 -7.13
C GLU A 110 11.88 -18.73 -5.93
N ASP A 111 12.69 -18.21 -5.00
CA ASP A 111 13.05 -18.92 -3.77
C ASP A 111 11.84 -18.97 -2.81
N VAL A 112 11.04 -17.89 -2.74
CA VAL A 112 9.76 -17.87 -2.00
C VAL A 112 8.82 -18.98 -2.46
N VAL A 113 8.64 -19.12 -3.78
CA VAL A 113 7.87 -20.22 -4.36
C VAL A 113 8.49 -21.57 -3.99
N GLY A 114 9.81 -21.70 -4.11
CA GLY A 114 10.55 -22.93 -3.85
C GLY A 114 10.34 -23.47 -2.44
N TYR A 115 10.62 -22.68 -1.40
CA TYR A 115 10.48 -23.17 -0.03
C TYR A 115 9.02 -23.30 0.42
N ILE A 116 8.08 -22.48 -0.08
CA ILE A 116 6.65 -22.66 0.22
C ILE A 116 6.19 -24.00 -0.32
N ASN A 117 6.48 -24.31 -1.60
CA ASN A 117 6.12 -25.59 -2.19
C ASN A 117 6.80 -26.77 -1.48
N ALA A 118 8.09 -26.64 -1.14
CA ALA A 118 8.81 -27.70 -0.43
C ALA A 118 8.24 -27.98 0.97
N ALA A 119 7.83 -26.94 1.70
CA ALA A 119 7.30 -27.08 3.06
C ALA A 119 5.84 -27.58 3.09
N THR A 120 5.04 -27.21 2.09
CA THR A 120 3.58 -27.44 2.10
C THR A 120 3.12 -28.54 1.14
N GLY A 121 3.95 -28.91 0.16
CA GLY A 121 3.55 -29.74 -0.97
C GLY A 121 2.62 -29.03 -1.96
N PHE A 122 2.39 -27.72 -1.79
CA PHE A 122 1.67 -26.93 -2.78
C PHE A 122 2.46 -26.85 -4.08
N ASN A 123 1.75 -26.72 -5.20
CA ASN A 123 2.33 -26.67 -6.53
C ASN A 123 2.16 -25.27 -7.14
N TYR A 124 2.59 -24.24 -6.41
CA TYR A 124 2.52 -22.88 -6.91
C TYR A 124 3.63 -22.60 -7.93
N ASP A 125 3.30 -21.78 -8.92
CA ASP A 125 4.26 -21.00 -9.69
C ASP A 125 4.26 -19.53 -9.21
N SER A 126 5.16 -18.71 -9.73
CA SER A 126 5.23 -17.28 -9.35
C SER A 126 3.91 -16.53 -9.61
N LYS A 127 3.15 -16.91 -10.63
CA LYS A 127 1.90 -16.22 -10.98
C LYS A 127 0.80 -16.55 -9.98
N SER A 128 0.59 -17.84 -9.73
CA SER A 128 -0.42 -18.34 -8.79
C SER A 128 -0.12 -17.92 -7.36
N LEU A 129 1.15 -17.89 -6.94
CA LEU A 129 1.50 -17.36 -5.62
C LEU A 129 1.21 -15.85 -5.52
N MET A 130 1.55 -15.05 -6.53
CA MET A 130 1.21 -13.63 -6.55
C MET A 130 -0.31 -13.36 -6.58
N GLU A 131 -1.09 -14.28 -7.16
CA GLU A 131 -2.56 -14.25 -7.10
C GLU A 131 -3.07 -14.50 -5.67
N VAL A 132 -2.41 -15.36 -4.88
CA VAL A 132 -2.70 -15.51 -3.44
C VAL A 132 -2.48 -14.18 -2.70
N GLY A 133 -1.37 -13.48 -2.96
CA GLY A 133 -1.13 -12.15 -2.39
C GLY A 133 -2.21 -11.13 -2.76
N GLU A 134 -2.65 -11.11 -4.02
CA GLU A 134 -3.74 -10.25 -4.50
C GLU A 134 -5.09 -10.59 -3.85
N ARG A 135 -5.37 -11.89 -3.67
CA ARG A 135 -6.55 -12.40 -2.95
C ARG A 135 -6.55 -11.93 -1.50
N ILE A 136 -5.44 -12.04 -0.79
CA ILE A 136 -5.32 -11.59 0.61
C ILE A 136 -5.61 -10.09 0.73
N ASN A 137 -5.02 -9.26 -0.14
CA ASN A 137 -5.26 -7.81 -0.09
C ASN A 137 -6.72 -7.44 -0.41
N ASN A 138 -7.34 -8.10 -1.39
CA ASN A 138 -8.75 -7.86 -1.70
C ASN A 138 -9.70 -8.34 -0.61
N LEU A 139 -9.41 -9.47 0.04
CA LEU A 139 -10.16 -9.93 1.20
C LEU A 139 -10.06 -8.95 2.37
N LYS A 140 -8.84 -8.48 2.68
CA LYS A 140 -8.61 -7.43 3.69
C LYS A 140 -9.40 -6.16 3.35
N ARG A 141 -9.38 -5.71 2.09
CA ARG A 141 -10.16 -4.54 1.65
C ARG A 141 -11.65 -4.75 1.81
N LEU A 142 -12.18 -5.91 1.41
CA LEU A 142 -13.60 -6.25 1.56
C LEU A 142 -14.03 -6.18 3.04
N ILE A 143 -13.22 -6.73 3.94
CA ILE A 143 -13.44 -6.65 5.40
C ILE A 143 -13.42 -5.18 5.84
N SER A 144 -12.40 -4.39 5.48
CA SER A 144 -12.34 -2.96 5.82
C SER A 144 -13.58 -2.20 5.35
N CYS A 145 -14.06 -2.48 4.13
CA CYS A 145 -15.27 -1.83 3.60
C CYS A 145 -16.55 -2.28 4.31
N ASN A 146 -16.64 -3.54 4.75
CA ASN A 146 -17.74 -4.01 5.59
C ASN A 146 -17.73 -3.36 6.97
N LEU A 147 -16.56 -2.91 7.45
CA LEU A 147 -16.38 -2.14 8.69
C LEU A 147 -16.48 -0.61 8.49
N GLY A 148 -16.90 -0.16 7.30
CA GLY A 148 -17.19 1.25 7.02
C GLY A 148 -16.09 2.05 6.35
N ILE A 149 -14.94 1.45 6.01
CA ILE A 149 -13.90 2.13 5.22
C ILE A 149 -14.36 2.30 3.77
N THR A 150 -14.21 3.50 3.24
CA THR A 150 -14.57 3.86 1.87
C THR A 150 -13.39 4.50 1.15
N ARG A 151 -13.57 4.86 -0.12
CA ARG A 151 -12.60 5.65 -0.89
C ARG A 151 -12.31 7.03 -0.26
N LYS A 152 -13.22 7.58 0.55
CA LYS A 152 -12.99 8.86 1.27
C LYS A 152 -11.87 8.75 2.31
N ASP A 153 -11.60 7.55 2.80
CA ASP A 153 -10.58 7.26 3.82
C ASP A 153 -9.20 6.95 3.23
N ASP A 154 -9.10 6.84 1.90
CA ASP A 154 -7.85 6.62 1.19
C ASP A 154 -7.16 7.96 0.87
N LYS A 155 -6.84 8.72 1.92
CA LYS A 155 -6.19 10.04 1.83
C LYS A 155 -5.05 10.20 2.84
N ILE A 156 -4.12 11.09 2.52
CA ILE A 156 -3.12 11.63 3.47
C ILE A 156 -3.70 12.91 4.10
N PRO A 157 -3.51 13.14 5.42
CA PRO A 157 -3.92 14.39 6.07
C PRO A 157 -3.30 15.63 5.42
N GLU A 158 -4.01 16.76 5.41
CA GLU A 158 -3.54 18.00 4.76
C GLU A 158 -2.18 18.46 5.28
N HIS A 159 -1.92 18.32 6.60
CA HIS A 159 -0.63 18.68 7.18
C HIS A 159 0.54 17.94 6.52
N ASN A 160 0.34 16.67 6.17
CA ASN A 160 1.31 15.82 5.50
C ASN A 160 1.36 16.01 3.97
N LYS A 161 0.49 16.85 3.40
CA LYS A 161 0.55 17.28 1.99
C LYS A 161 1.04 18.72 1.82
N LYS A 162 1.13 19.49 2.91
CA LYS A 162 1.57 20.88 2.92
C LYS A 162 2.94 21.04 2.24
N VAL A 163 2.99 21.90 1.23
CA VAL A 163 4.21 22.29 0.52
C VAL A 163 5.14 23.01 1.49
N LEU A 164 6.38 22.53 1.57
CA LEU A 164 7.40 23.10 2.46
C LEU A 164 8.17 24.23 1.76
N SER A 165 8.59 25.22 2.56
CA SER A 165 9.40 26.36 2.14
C SER A 165 10.92 26.17 2.34
N SER A 166 11.33 25.06 2.97
CA SER A 166 12.74 24.75 3.21
C SER A 166 13.00 23.23 3.25
N GLY A 167 14.27 22.85 3.11
CA GLY A 167 14.73 21.46 3.10
C GLY A 167 14.72 20.78 1.73
N ARG A 168 15.07 19.48 1.69
CA ARG A 168 15.28 18.71 0.44
C ARG A 168 14.00 18.46 -0.38
N ILE A 169 12.84 18.66 0.22
CA ILE A 169 11.51 18.46 -0.42
C ILE A 169 10.76 19.80 -0.57
N THR A 170 11.48 20.92 -0.59
CA THR A 170 10.91 22.25 -0.85
C THR A 170 10.18 22.28 -2.18
N GLY A 171 8.98 22.88 -2.21
CA GLY A 171 8.20 23.06 -3.43
C GLY A 171 7.51 21.78 -3.95
N VAL A 172 7.68 20.63 -3.29
CA VAL A 172 7.00 19.39 -3.70
C VAL A 172 5.51 19.48 -3.38
N LYS A 173 4.67 19.41 -4.41
CA LYS A 173 3.21 19.28 -4.29
C LYS A 173 2.82 17.81 -4.40
N LEU A 174 2.21 17.27 -3.35
CA LEU A 174 1.74 15.88 -3.33
C LEU A 174 0.27 15.82 -3.75
N ASP A 175 0.03 15.47 -5.01
CA ASP A 175 -1.28 15.23 -5.58
C ASP A 175 -1.29 13.86 -6.27
N LEU A 176 -2.15 12.96 -5.81
CA LEU A 176 -2.15 11.55 -6.17
C LEU A 176 -3.51 11.04 -6.64
N GLU A 177 -4.47 11.93 -6.95
CA GLU A 177 -5.83 11.49 -7.30
C GLU A 177 -5.83 10.59 -8.55
N ASP A 178 -5.09 10.99 -9.59
CA ASP A 178 -4.97 10.19 -10.82
C ASP A 178 -4.24 8.85 -10.59
N ASN A 179 -3.24 8.84 -9.71
CA ASN A 179 -2.56 7.61 -9.33
C ASN A 179 -3.48 6.70 -8.51
N LEU A 180 -4.32 7.26 -7.63
CA LEU A 180 -5.32 6.52 -6.87
C LEU A 180 -6.37 5.90 -7.79
N LYS A 181 -6.90 6.65 -8.77
CA LYS A 181 -7.82 6.12 -9.81
C LYS A 181 -7.18 4.98 -10.58
N THR A 182 -5.91 5.15 -10.98
CA THR A 182 -5.15 4.11 -11.67
C THR A 182 -4.98 2.88 -10.80
N TYR A 183 -4.61 3.06 -9.53
CA TYR A 183 -4.45 1.98 -8.56
C TYR A 183 -5.76 1.21 -8.32
N TYR A 184 -6.88 1.92 -8.16
CA TYR A 184 -8.22 1.31 -8.02
C TYR A 184 -8.57 0.43 -9.20
N LYS A 185 -8.38 0.93 -10.42
CA LYS A 185 -8.58 0.15 -11.64
C LYS A 185 -7.69 -1.09 -11.68
N ARG A 186 -6.44 -1.02 -11.20
CA ARG A 186 -5.54 -2.18 -11.13
C ARG A 186 -6.00 -3.21 -10.12
N ARG A 187 -6.53 -2.76 -8.98
CA ARG A 187 -7.05 -3.60 -7.92
C ARG A 187 -8.41 -4.22 -8.22
N GLY A 188 -9.13 -3.69 -9.21
CA GLY A 188 -10.52 -4.05 -9.44
C GLY A 188 -11.43 -3.51 -8.32
N TRP A 189 -11.17 -2.29 -7.88
CA TRP A 189 -11.97 -1.61 -6.87
C TRP A 189 -12.86 -0.55 -7.51
N ASP A 190 -14.09 -0.47 -7.05
CA ASP A 190 -15.04 0.57 -7.41
C ASP A 190 -14.63 1.92 -6.81
N TRP A 191 -14.67 2.97 -7.64
CA TRP A 191 -14.18 4.30 -7.26
C TRP A 191 -15.09 5.00 -6.23
N GLU A 192 -16.39 4.79 -6.32
CA GLU A 192 -17.35 5.49 -5.46
C GLU A 192 -17.39 4.86 -4.06
N THR A 193 -17.50 3.54 -4.00
CA THR A 193 -17.63 2.78 -2.76
C THR A 193 -16.27 2.42 -2.14
N GLY A 194 -15.22 2.28 -2.96
CA GLY A 194 -13.93 1.73 -2.54
C GLY A 194 -13.91 0.21 -2.39
N ARG A 195 -15.01 -0.49 -2.71
CA ARG A 195 -15.13 -1.94 -2.56
C ARG A 195 -14.51 -2.67 -3.75
N PRO A 196 -13.92 -3.86 -3.57
CA PRO A 196 -13.61 -4.73 -4.70
C PRO A 196 -14.89 -5.05 -5.49
N THR A 197 -14.81 -5.04 -6.81
CA THR A 197 -15.96 -5.38 -7.67
C THR A 197 -16.31 -6.86 -7.53
N GLU A 198 -17.57 -7.22 -7.77
CA GLU A 198 -18.01 -8.62 -7.72
C GLU A 198 -17.23 -9.51 -8.69
N GLU A 199 -16.92 -8.98 -9.88
CA GLU A 199 -16.09 -9.64 -10.88
C GLU A 199 -14.70 -9.98 -10.33
N LYS A 200 -14.06 -9.01 -9.64
CA LYS A 200 -12.75 -9.22 -9.02
C LYS A 200 -12.82 -10.21 -7.86
N LEU A 201 -13.89 -10.18 -7.07
CA LEU A 201 -14.09 -11.13 -5.97
C LEU A 201 -14.25 -12.58 -6.49
N LYS A 202 -15.01 -12.78 -7.58
CA LYS A 202 -15.15 -14.07 -8.27
C LYS A 202 -13.84 -14.52 -8.92
N GLU A 203 -13.14 -13.61 -9.61
CA GLU A 203 -11.82 -13.87 -10.21
C GLU A 203 -10.83 -14.40 -9.16
N LEU A 204 -10.83 -13.80 -7.98
CA LEU A 204 -9.96 -14.18 -6.87
C LEU A 204 -10.54 -15.29 -5.98
N ARG A 205 -11.69 -15.87 -6.31
CA ARG A 205 -12.33 -16.95 -5.53
C ARG A 205 -12.58 -16.59 -4.06
N ILE A 206 -12.99 -15.34 -3.83
CA ILE A 206 -13.44 -14.84 -2.52
C ILE A 206 -14.97 -15.02 -2.39
N LEU A 207 -15.67 -14.93 -3.53
CA LEU A 207 -17.07 -15.31 -3.75
C LEU A 207 -17.11 -16.47 -4.73
#